data_AF-A0A966M5Q0-F1
#
_entry.id   AF-A0A966M5Q0-F1
#
_cell.length_a   1.000
_cell.length_b   1.000
_cell.length_c   1.000
_cell.angle_alpha   90.00
_cell.angle_beta   90.00
_cell.angle_gamma   90.00
#
_symmetry.space_group_name_H-M   'P 1'
#
loop_
_entity.id
_entity.type
_entity.pdbx_description
1 polymer ?
#
loop_
_entity_poly.entity_id
_entity_poly.type
_entity_poly.pdbx_seq_one_letter_code
_entity_poly.pdbx_strand_id
1 'polypeptide(L)' 'DELMGLASKDAIFMHCLPAHRGQEVSASVIDGRASKIWRQAYHRRTTIQAILYHSLRGEIKGRI' A
#
# COMPACT_ATOMS: atom_id res chain seq x y z
N ASP A 1 5.15 14.81 -9.23
CA ASP A 1 5.23 15.73 -8.07
C ASP A 1 4.07 16.69 -8.07
N GLU A 2 3.85 17.42 -9.18
CA GLU A 2 2.69 18.30 -9.38
C GLU A 2 1.35 17.62 -9.07
N LEU A 3 1.16 16.38 -9.58
CA LEU A 3 -0.05 15.60 -9.29
C LEU A 3 -0.26 15.32 -7.80
N MET A 4 0.82 15.04 -7.05
CA MET A 4 0.73 14.89 -5.59
C MET A 4 0.45 16.23 -4.90
N GLY A 5 0.82 17.36 -5.51
CA GLY A 5 0.50 18.70 -5.02
C GLY A 5 -0.97 19.08 -5.10
N LEU A 6 -1.76 18.36 -5.91
CA LEU A 6 -3.23 18.53 -5.99
C LEU A 6 -3.98 17.73 -4.92
N ALA A 7 -3.30 16.80 -4.23
CA ALA A 7 -3.92 15.98 -3.19
C ALA A 7 -4.07 16.75 -1.87
N SER A 8 -4.82 16.18 -0.92
CA SER A 8 -4.91 16.73 0.44
C SER A 8 -3.52 16.84 1.08
N LYS A 9 -3.35 17.80 2.01
CA LYS A 9 -2.07 18.06 2.71
C LYS A 9 -1.54 16.85 3.48
N ASP A 10 -2.42 15.94 3.86
CA ASP A 10 -2.13 14.70 4.59
C ASP A 10 -2.13 13.45 3.70
N ALA A 11 -2.24 13.62 2.37
CA ALA A 11 -2.23 12.51 1.44
C ALA A 11 -0.93 11.69 1.55
N ILE A 12 -1.09 10.37 1.52
CA ILE A 12 0.03 9.42 1.46
C ILE A 12 0.11 8.80 0.08
N PHE A 13 1.33 8.48 -0.35
CA PHE A 13 1.56 7.71 -1.57
C PHE A 13 1.71 6.22 -1.25
N MET A 14 0.97 5.38 -1.97
CA MET A 14 1.02 3.93 -1.91
C MET A 14 1.18 3.35 -3.32
N HIS A 15 1.90 2.25 -3.43
CA HIS A 15 2.12 1.52 -4.68
C HIS A 15 2.50 0.07 -4.36
N CYS A 16 1.84 -0.89 -5.00
CA CYS A 16 2.23 -2.29 -4.91
C CYS A 16 3.59 -2.48 -5.58
N LEU A 17 4.53 -3.17 -4.92
CA LEU A 17 5.85 -3.45 -5.50
C LEU A 17 5.79 -4.68 -6.44
N PRO A 18 6.65 -4.74 -7.47
CA PRO A 18 7.70 -3.77 -7.83
C PRO A 18 7.17 -2.48 -8.47
N ALA A 19 8.00 -1.44 -8.50
CA ALA A 19 7.72 -0.17 -9.16
C ALA A 19 8.96 0.35 -9.91
N HIS A 20 8.76 0.93 -11.10
CA HIS A 20 9.77 1.56 -11.93
C HIS A 20 9.77 3.08 -11.73
N ARG A 21 10.89 3.58 -11.21
CA ARG A 21 11.12 5.02 -11.05
C ARG A 21 11.24 5.69 -12.43
N GLY A 22 10.60 6.83 -12.59
CA GLY A 22 10.59 7.61 -13.84
C GLY A 22 9.61 7.12 -14.90
N GLN A 23 8.85 6.05 -14.65
CA GLN A 23 7.77 5.60 -15.52
C GLN A 23 6.42 5.86 -14.85
N GLU A 24 5.94 4.98 -13.98
CA GLU A 24 4.66 5.16 -13.29
C GLU A 24 4.73 6.11 -12.10
N VAL A 25 5.94 6.35 -11.57
CA VAL A 25 6.14 7.22 -10.41
C VAL A 25 7.52 7.89 -10.45
N SER A 26 7.58 9.17 -10.09
CA SER A 26 8.85 9.88 -9.91
C SER A 26 9.63 9.36 -8.70
N ALA A 27 10.97 9.42 -8.75
CA ALA A 27 11.82 9.04 -7.61
C ALA A 27 11.49 9.87 -6.35
N SER A 28 11.22 11.17 -6.52
CA SER A 28 10.85 12.08 -5.43
C SER A 28 9.53 11.73 -4.74
N VAL A 29 8.56 11.13 -5.44
CA VAL A 29 7.29 10.68 -4.83
C VAL A 29 7.46 9.34 -4.13
N ILE A 30 8.05 8.33 -4.78
CA ILE A 30 8.17 6.98 -4.22
C ILE A 30 9.15 6.91 -3.04
N ASP A 31 10.22 7.72 -3.05
CA ASP A 31 11.21 7.80 -1.97
C ASP A 31 10.97 9.00 -1.03
N GLY A 32 9.94 9.81 -1.30
CA GLY A 32 9.59 11.00 -0.54
C GLY A 32 8.87 10.72 0.78
N ARG A 33 8.71 11.77 1.60
CA ARG A 33 8.11 11.69 2.95
C ARG A 33 6.67 11.16 2.97
N ALA A 34 5.89 11.49 1.96
CA ALA A 34 4.50 11.03 1.82
C ALA A 34 4.40 9.54 1.48
N SER A 35 5.49 8.93 1.00
CA SER A 35 5.52 7.52 0.63
C SER A 35 5.34 6.60 1.84
N LYS A 36 4.50 5.58 1.64
CA LYS A 36 4.28 4.47 2.58
C LYS A 36 4.44 3.10 1.93
N ILE A 37 5.14 3.03 0.79
CA ILE A 37 5.30 1.78 0.02
C ILE A 37 5.86 0.62 0.84
N TRP A 38 6.85 0.87 1.70
CA TRP A 38 7.48 -0.17 2.53
C TRP A 38 6.54 -0.65 3.63
N ARG A 39 5.78 0.28 4.23
CA ARG A 39 4.75 -0.08 5.21
C ARG A 39 3.62 -0.89 4.57
N GLN A 40 3.17 -0.48 3.39
CA GLN A 40 2.18 -1.22 2.59
C GLN A 40 2.67 -2.63 2.26
N ALA A 41 3.93 -2.76 1.81
CA ALA A 41 4.54 -4.06 1.52
C ALA A 41 4.61 -4.94 2.77
N TYR A 42 5.06 -4.40 3.91
CA TYR A 42 5.09 -5.12 5.18
C TYR A 42 3.70 -5.58 5.64
N HIS A 43 2.67 -4.75 5.49
CA HIS A 43 1.30 -5.09 5.87
C HIS A 43 0.70 -6.25 5.08
N ARG A 44 1.25 -6.62 3.90
CA ARG A 44 0.87 -7.86 3.21
C ARG A 44 0.97 -9.08 4.15
N ARG A 45 2.06 -9.18 4.92
CA ARG A 45 2.27 -10.30 5.86
C ARG A 45 1.20 -10.34 6.93
N THR A 46 1.04 -9.23 7.66
CA THR A 46 0.13 -9.16 8.79
C THR A 46 -1.33 -9.34 8.36
N THR A 47 -1.73 -8.74 7.23
CA THR A 47 -3.08 -8.91 6.68
C THR A 47 -3.34 -10.36 6.30
N ILE A 48 -2.41 -11.02 5.60
CA ILE A 48 -2.58 -12.43 5.23
C ILE A 48 -2.62 -13.34 6.46
N GLN A 49 -1.80 -13.08 7.50
CA GLN A 49 -1.85 -13.81 8.77
C GLN A 49 -3.23 -13.71 9.43
N ALA A 50 -3.80 -12.50 9.51
CA ALA A 50 -5.13 -12.30 10.07
C ALA A 50 -6.21 -13.02 9.26
N ILE A 51 -6.17 -12.87 7.93
CA ILE A 51 -7.10 -13.56 7.03
C ILE A 51 -7.04 -15.07 7.25
N LEU A 52 -5.85 -15.66 7.25
CA LEU A 52 -5.67 -17.10 7.49
C LEU A 52 -6.19 -17.52 8.87
N TYR A 53 -5.83 -16.79 9.94
CA TYR A 53 -6.26 -17.08 11.31
C TYR A 53 -7.78 -17.14 11.43
N HIS A 54 -8.47 -16.10 10.96
CA HIS A 54 -9.94 -16.02 11.07
C HIS A 54 -10.65 -16.98 10.10
N SER A 55 -10.05 -17.27 8.94
CA SER A 55 -10.60 -18.24 7.98
C SER A 55 -10.57 -19.66 8.55
N LEU A 56 -9.46 -20.06 9.17
CA LEU A 56 -9.30 -21.38 9.79
C LEU A 56 -10.22 -21.59 11.01
N ARG A 57 -10.71 -20.51 11.61
CA ARG A 57 -11.65 -20.54 12.74
C ARG A 57 -13.12 -20.43 12.31
N GLY A 58 -13.40 -20.28 11.02
CA GLY A 58 -14.76 -20.08 10.50
C GLY A 58 -15.39 -18.73 10.88
N GLU A 59 -14.57 -17.76 11.28
CA GLU A 59 -15.02 -16.42 11.72
C GLU A 59 -15.26 -15.48 10.53
N ILE A 60 -14.63 -15.75 9.39
CA ILE A 60 -14.92 -15.08 8.11
C ILE A 60 -15.81 -16.00 7.26
N LYS A 61 -17.00 -15.49 6.89
CA LYS A 61 -17.87 -16.15 5.91
C LYS A 61 -17.73 -15.44 4.57
N GLY A 62 -17.19 -16.15 3.58
CA GLY A 62 -17.24 -15.70 2.19
C GLY A 62 -18.69 -15.65 1.70
N ARG A 63 -19.05 -14.61 0.96
CA ARG A 63 -20.19 -14.65 0.04
C ARG A 63 -19.62 -14.89 -1.34
N ILE A 64 -20.05 -15.98 -1.97
CA ILE A 64 -19.81 -16.27 -3.39
C ILE A 64 -20.85 -15.50 -4.19
#